data_AF-Q6YDA2-F1
#
_entry.id   AF-Q6YDA2-F1
#
_cell.length_a   1.000
_cell.length_b   1.000
_cell.length_c   1.000
_cell.angle_alpha   90.00
_cell.angle_beta   90.00
_cell.angle_gamma   90.00
#
_symmetry.space_group_name_H-M   'P 1'
#
loop_
_entity.id
_entity.type
_entity.pdbx_description
1 polymer ?
#
loop_
_entity_poly.entity_id
_entity_poly.type
_entity_poly.pdbx_seq_one_letter_code
_entity_poly.pdbx_strand_id
1 'polypeptide(L)'
;LAVAVYNWLVNHFAVLCFENICFHENTRENSNKYGLKHLQKTLLFELVGENKVTLMSVREGISMLKQKLQRKKIILILDDIDQQEQLDALAGNLDWFSPGSRVIITTRDTSLLSRYEDRITYELDKLNDKDSLELLSFKALKTNKVDRSYLDILSSVVTYAS
;
A
#
# COMPACT_ATOMS: atom_id res chain seq x y z
N LEU A 1 5.93 2.51 5.34
CA LEU A 1 5.61 3.85 4.80
C LEU A 1 4.12 3.99 4.47
N ALA A 2 3.53 3.10 3.68
CA ALA A 2 2.17 3.26 3.17
C ALA A 2 1.13 3.49 4.27
N VAL A 3 1.23 2.79 5.40
CA VAL A 3 0.38 3.03 6.59
C VAL A 3 0.42 4.48 7.07
N ALA A 4 1.61 5.11 7.10
CA ALA A 4 1.75 6.50 7.52
C ALA A 4 1.14 7.46 6.50
N VAL A 5 1.30 7.19 5.20
CA VAL A 5 0.69 7.96 4.11
C VAL A 5 -0.83 7.85 4.18
N TYR A 6 -1.37 6.64 4.34
CA TYR A 6 -2.79 6.39 4.54
C TYR A 6 -3.34 7.18 5.73
N ASN A 7 -2.72 7.05 6.90
CA ASN A 7 -3.12 7.77 8.10
C ASN A 7 -3.08 9.29 7.91
N TRP A 8 -2.06 9.81 7.24
CA TRP A 8 -1.97 11.24 6.94
C TRP A 8 -3.12 11.69 6.02
N LEU A 9 -3.37 10.96 4.93
CA LEU A 9 -4.44 11.25 3.97
C LEU A 9 -5.82 11.24 4.63
N VAL A 10 -6.13 10.22 5.42
CA VAL A 10 -7.40 10.08 6.13
C VAL A 10 -7.62 11.24 7.11
N ASN A 11 -6.56 11.67 7.81
CA ASN A 11 -6.68 12.70 8.85
C ASN A 11 -6.64 14.14 8.32
N HIS A 12 -6.02 14.41 7.16
CA HIS A 12 -5.73 15.79 6.75
C HIS A 12 -6.29 16.22 5.38
N PHE A 13 -6.57 15.29 4.47
CA PHE A 13 -6.67 15.68 3.06
C PHE A 13 -7.81 15.05 2.27
N ALA A 14 -8.10 13.78 2.52
CA ALA A 14 -8.82 12.99 1.53
C ALA A 14 -10.34 13.04 1.67
N VAL A 15 -10.88 13.35 2.85
CA VAL A 15 -12.35 13.33 3.12
C VAL A 15 -13.12 14.37 2.29
N LEU A 16 -12.49 15.48 1.90
CA LEU A 16 -13.17 16.55 1.14
C LEU A 16 -13.07 16.41 -0.38
N CYS A 17 -12.12 15.62 -0.89
CA CYS A 17 -11.73 15.65 -2.31
C CYS A 17 -11.97 14.33 -3.06
N PHE A 18 -12.22 13.24 -2.33
CA PHE A 18 -12.35 11.88 -2.88
C PHE A 18 -13.56 11.19 -2.25
N GLU A 19 -14.20 10.32 -3.04
CA GLU A 19 -15.36 9.55 -2.58
C GLU A 19 -14.95 8.35 -1.73
N ASN A 20 -13.72 7.86 -1.89
CA ASN A 20 -13.22 6.71 -1.14
C ASN A 20 -11.68 6.71 -1.08
N ILE A 21 -11.15 6.08 -0.03
CA ILE A 21 -9.74 5.78 0.15
C ILE A 21 -9.65 4.29 0.44
N CYS A 22 -8.99 3.55 -0.42
CA CYS A 22 -8.81 2.11 -0.27
C CYS A 22 -7.34 1.82 0.00
N PHE A 23 -7.07 0.89 0.92
CA PHE A 23 -5.70 0.58 1.34
C PHE A 23 -5.48 -0.92 1.48
N HIS A 24 -4.60 -1.46 0.63
CA HIS A 24 -4.08 -2.81 0.79
C HIS A 24 -2.69 -2.78 1.39
N GLU A 25 -2.64 -3.04 2.70
CA GLU A 25 -1.41 -3.27 3.43
C GLU A 25 -0.81 -4.64 3.09
N ASN A 26 0.52 -4.72 2.98
CA ASN A 26 1.28 -5.96 2.76
C ASN A 26 0.71 -6.84 1.62
N THR A 27 0.57 -6.25 0.42
CA THR A 27 -0.06 -6.93 -0.74
C THR A 27 0.64 -8.23 -1.09
N ARG A 28 1.97 -8.25 -1.06
CA ARG A 28 2.79 -9.46 -1.22
C ARG A 28 2.41 -10.57 -0.24
N GLU A 29 2.38 -10.28 1.05
CA GLU A 29 2.07 -11.28 2.08
C GLU A 29 0.63 -11.79 1.94
N ASN A 30 -0.32 -10.87 1.76
CA ASN A 30 -1.74 -11.22 1.68
C ASN A 30 -2.10 -11.97 0.39
N SER A 31 -1.46 -11.64 -0.74
CA SER A 31 -1.64 -12.40 -1.99
C SER A 31 -1.09 -13.82 -1.87
N ASN A 32 0.08 -14.00 -1.25
CA ASN A 32 0.66 -15.33 -1.00
C ASN A 32 -0.18 -16.17 -0.03
N LYS A 33 -0.76 -15.54 1.00
CA LYS A 33 -1.52 -16.22 2.04
C LYS A 33 -2.96 -16.55 1.65
N TYR A 34 -3.65 -15.62 0.99
CA TYR A 34 -5.09 -15.71 0.73
C TYR A 34 -5.46 -15.68 -0.76
N GLY A 35 -4.52 -15.35 -1.63
CA GLY A 35 -4.70 -15.25 -3.08
C GLY A 35 -5.27 -13.92 -3.55
N LEU A 36 -5.04 -13.60 -4.82
CA LEU A 36 -5.50 -12.35 -5.46
C LEU A 36 -7.02 -12.17 -5.41
N LYS A 37 -7.79 -13.26 -5.51
CA LYS A 37 -9.26 -13.22 -5.40
C LYS A 37 -9.71 -12.67 -4.05
N HIS A 38 -8.99 -12.97 -2.97
CA HIS A 38 -9.30 -12.44 -1.65
C HIS A 38 -9.06 -10.93 -1.60
N LEU A 39 -7.92 -10.46 -2.10
CA LEU A 39 -7.60 -9.04 -2.18
C LEU A 39 -8.63 -8.25 -2.99
N GLN A 40 -9.08 -8.79 -4.13
CA GLN A 40 -10.13 -8.16 -4.94
C GLN A 40 -11.47 -8.07 -4.19
N LYS A 41 -11.85 -9.09 -3.42
CA LYS A 41 -13.07 -9.05 -2.59
C LYS A 41 -12.97 -7.95 -1.54
N THR A 42 -11.84 -7.86 -0.85
CA THR A 42 -11.61 -6.84 0.17
C THR A 42 -11.66 -5.43 -0.44
N LEU A 43 -11.01 -5.22 -1.59
CA LEU A 43 -11.06 -3.92 -2.28
C LEU A 43 -12.47 -3.57 -2.76
N LEU A 44 -13.22 -4.52 -3.30
CA LEU A 44 -14.61 -4.32 -3.69
C LEU A 44 -15.50 -4.00 -2.48
N PHE A 45 -15.24 -4.65 -1.34
CA PHE A 45 -15.93 -4.35 -0.10
C PHE A 45 -15.67 -2.91 0.35
N GLU A 46 -14.42 -2.43 0.33
CA GLU A 46 -14.08 -1.04 0.66
C GLU A 46 -14.75 -0.02 -0.28
N LEU A 47 -14.80 -0.33 -1.59
CA LEU A 47 -15.37 0.56 -2.60
C LEU A 47 -16.90 0.70 -2.53
N VAL A 48 -17.60 -0.38 -2.17
CA VAL A 48 -19.07 -0.48 -2.31
C VAL A 48 -19.78 -0.60 -0.95
N GLY A 49 -19.07 -0.96 0.12
CA GLY A 49 -19.64 -1.14 1.47
C GLY A 49 -20.54 -2.37 1.61
N GLU A 50 -20.59 -3.25 0.59
CA GLU A 50 -21.48 -4.41 0.57
C GLU A 50 -20.73 -5.70 0.88
N ASN A 51 -21.11 -6.37 1.97
CA ASN A 51 -20.54 -7.65 2.43
C ASN A 51 -20.78 -8.86 1.50
N LYS A 52 -21.52 -8.70 0.38
CA LYS A 52 -22.04 -9.82 -0.43
C LYS A 52 -21.43 -9.95 -1.82
N VAL A 53 -20.27 -9.35 -2.08
CA VAL A 53 -19.59 -9.54 -3.36
C VAL A 53 -19.05 -10.97 -3.46
N THR A 54 -19.76 -11.84 -4.19
CA THR A 54 -19.33 -13.20 -4.46
C THR A 54 -18.54 -13.21 -5.77
N LEU A 55 -17.21 -13.35 -5.68
CA LEU A 55 -16.34 -13.59 -6.83
C LEU A 55 -16.10 -15.08 -7.05
N MET A 56 -16.41 -15.54 -8.26
CA MET A 56 -16.13 -16.88 -8.75
C MET A 56 -14.69 -17.02 -9.24
N SER A 57 -14.09 -15.94 -9.77
CA SER A 57 -12.72 -15.95 -10.31
C SER A 57 -11.99 -14.60 -10.16
N VAL A 58 -10.67 -14.60 -10.35
CA VAL A 58 -9.86 -13.37 -10.40
C VAL A 58 -10.24 -12.49 -11.59
N ARG A 59 -10.57 -13.11 -12.73
CA ARG A 59 -10.99 -12.40 -13.96
C ARG A 59 -12.30 -11.64 -13.75
N GLU A 60 -13.24 -12.24 -13.03
CA GLU A 60 -14.47 -11.56 -12.65
C GLU A 60 -14.18 -10.38 -11.72
N GLY A 61 -13.29 -10.56 -10.74
CA GLY A 61 -12.83 -9.50 -9.85
C GLY A 61 -12.23 -8.32 -10.61
N ILE A 62 -11.40 -8.58 -11.62
CA ILE A 62 -10.84 -7.57 -12.54
C ILE A 62 -11.95 -6.76 -13.21
N SER A 63 -12.93 -7.45 -13.81
CA SER A 63 -14.02 -6.78 -14.51
C SER A 63 -14.86 -5.91 -13.57
N MET A 64 -15.15 -6.40 -12.37
CA MET A 64 -15.93 -5.66 -11.37
C MET A 64 -15.16 -4.45 -10.84
N LEU A 65 -13.87 -4.63 -10.48
CA LEU A 65 -13.02 -3.55 -10.01
C LEU A 65 -12.93 -2.43 -11.05
N LYS A 66 -12.61 -2.76 -12.30
CA LYS A 66 -12.58 -1.79 -13.40
C LYS A 66 -13.88 -0.99 -13.48
N GLN A 67 -15.03 -1.66 -13.49
CA GLN A 67 -16.33 -0.99 -13.59
C GLN A 67 -16.59 -0.03 -12.40
N LYS A 68 -16.18 -0.40 -11.19
CA LYS A 68 -16.41 0.42 -9.99
C LYS A 68 -15.44 1.58 -9.90
N LEU A 69 -14.16 1.36 -10.18
CA LEU A 69 -13.09 2.36 -10.15
C LEU A 69 -13.28 3.45 -11.22
N GLN A 70 -13.90 3.12 -12.36
CA GLN A 70 -14.22 4.10 -13.40
C GLN A 70 -15.32 5.09 -12.98
N ARG A 71 -16.11 4.78 -11.95
CA ARG A 71 -17.29 5.56 -11.56
C ARG A 71 -17.08 6.47 -10.36
N LYS A 72 -16.01 6.26 -9.60
CA LYS A 72 -15.74 6.98 -8.35
C LYS A 72 -14.36 7.61 -8.40
N LYS A 73 -14.25 8.83 -7.87
CA LYS A 73 -12.96 9.49 -7.67
C LYS A 73 -12.33 8.98 -6.37
N ILE A 74 -11.30 8.16 -6.47
CA ILE A 74 -10.72 7.45 -5.31
C ILE A 74 -9.23 7.73 -5.10
N ILE A 75 -8.74 7.42 -3.91
CA ILE A 75 -7.33 7.14 -3.67
C ILE A 75 -7.17 5.63 -3.41
N LEU A 76 -6.38 4.95 -4.24
CA LEU A 76 -5.99 3.56 -4.01
C LEU A 76 -4.53 3.51 -3.56
N ILE A 77 -4.27 2.87 -2.42
CA ILE A 77 -2.91 2.66 -1.90
C ILE A 77 -2.63 1.16 -1.89
N LEU A 78 -1.59 0.73 -2.62
CA LEU A 78 -1.13 -0.64 -2.68
C LEU A 78 0.28 -0.73 -2.08
N ASP A 79 0.41 -1.40 -0.92
CA ASP A 79 1.68 -1.53 -0.21
C ASP A 79 2.40 -2.84 -0.57
N ASP A 80 3.72 -2.77 -0.74
CA ASP A 80 4.64 -3.89 -0.95
C ASP A 80 4.22 -4.77 -2.15
N ILE A 81 4.07 -4.14 -3.32
CA ILE A 81 3.88 -4.84 -4.60
C ILE A 81 5.21 -5.41 -5.07
N ASP A 82 5.27 -6.71 -5.32
CA ASP A 82 6.46 -7.43 -5.79
C ASP A 82 6.23 -8.27 -7.06
N GLN A 83 5.00 -8.32 -7.57
CA GLN A 83 4.67 -9.08 -8.79
C GLN A 83 3.71 -8.32 -9.69
N GLN A 84 3.89 -8.47 -11.01
CA GLN A 84 3.04 -7.83 -12.00
C GLN A 84 1.57 -8.29 -11.91
N GLU A 85 1.34 -9.58 -11.59
CA GLU A 85 0.00 -10.15 -11.45
C GLU A 85 -0.83 -9.46 -10.35
N GLN A 86 -0.18 -8.95 -9.30
CA GLN A 86 -0.85 -8.20 -8.24
C GLN A 86 -1.40 -6.88 -8.78
N LEU A 87 -0.60 -6.14 -9.56
CA LEU A 87 -1.04 -4.91 -10.22
C LEU A 87 -2.16 -5.18 -11.22
N ASP A 88 -2.01 -6.22 -12.03
CA ASP A 88 -3.01 -6.60 -13.04
C ASP A 88 -4.36 -6.97 -12.42
N ALA A 89 -4.33 -7.64 -11.26
CA ALA A 89 -5.53 -8.04 -10.56
C ALA A 89 -6.22 -6.89 -9.80
N LEU A 90 -5.47 -5.89 -9.32
CA LEU A 90 -5.97 -4.88 -8.39
C LEU A 90 -6.17 -3.49 -9.00
N ALA A 91 -5.31 -3.08 -9.92
CA ALA A 91 -5.29 -1.71 -10.45
C ALA A 91 -5.30 -1.65 -11.99
N GLY A 92 -4.85 -2.70 -12.68
CA GLY A 92 -4.81 -2.75 -14.14
C GLY A 92 -4.10 -1.54 -14.76
N ASN A 93 -4.71 -0.91 -15.75
CA ASN A 93 -4.19 0.26 -16.46
C ASN A 93 -4.89 1.54 -16.00
N LEU A 94 -4.37 2.70 -16.41
CA LEU A 94 -4.91 4.02 -16.03
C LEU A 94 -6.38 4.22 -16.46
N ASP A 95 -6.85 3.50 -17.49
CA ASP A 95 -8.25 3.53 -17.95
C ASP A 95 -9.24 2.91 -16.96
N TRP A 96 -8.77 2.28 -15.88
CA TRP A 96 -9.62 1.79 -14.80
C TRP A 96 -10.13 2.91 -13.89
N PHE A 97 -9.53 4.08 -13.91
CA PHE A 97 -9.78 5.11 -12.90
C PHE A 97 -10.50 6.32 -13.48
N SER A 98 -11.45 6.86 -12.73
CA SER A 98 -12.11 8.11 -13.09
C SER A 98 -11.12 9.30 -13.00
N PRO A 99 -11.33 10.36 -13.78
CA PRO A 99 -10.49 11.56 -13.73
C PRO A 99 -10.32 12.13 -12.32
N GLY A 100 -9.07 12.42 -11.95
CA GLY A 100 -8.73 12.97 -10.63
C GLY A 100 -8.55 11.92 -9.53
N SER A 101 -8.79 10.63 -9.81
CA SER A 101 -8.38 9.54 -8.93
C SER A 101 -6.86 9.46 -8.82
N ARG A 102 -6.34 8.89 -7.73
CA ARG A 102 -4.90 8.66 -7.55
C ARG A 102 -4.62 7.23 -7.10
N VAL A 103 -3.56 6.65 -7.65
CA VAL A 103 -3.04 5.34 -7.23
C VAL A 103 -1.64 5.56 -6.68
N ILE A 104 -1.39 5.10 -5.47
CA ILE A 104 -0.10 5.15 -4.78
C ILE A 104 0.36 3.72 -4.60
N ILE A 105 1.53 3.40 -5.15
CA ILE A 105 2.12 2.06 -5.07
C ILE A 105 3.44 2.19 -4.34
N THR A 106 3.66 1.35 -3.33
CA THR A 106 5.01 1.13 -2.79
C THR A 106 5.53 -0.20 -3.36
N THR A 107 6.78 -0.18 -3.82
CA THR A 107 7.46 -1.35 -4.34
C THR A 107 8.96 -1.20 -4.14
N ARG A 108 9.66 -2.32 -4.08
CA ARG A 108 11.13 -2.38 -4.10
C ARG A 108 11.67 -2.59 -5.51
N ASP A 109 10.79 -2.89 -6.47
CA ASP A 109 11.13 -3.17 -7.85
C ASP A 109 10.40 -2.19 -8.78
N THR A 110 11.13 -1.16 -9.21
CA THR A 110 10.60 -0.12 -10.09
C THR A 110 10.31 -0.63 -11.50
N SER A 111 10.82 -1.80 -11.89
CA SER A 111 10.57 -2.39 -13.21
C SER A 111 9.10 -2.77 -13.42
N LEU A 112 8.38 -3.11 -12.33
CA LEU A 112 6.94 -3.38 -12.31
C LEU A 112 6.09 -2.18 -12.76
N LEU A 113 6.65 -0.98 -12.70
CA LEU A 113 5.95 0.25 -13.05
C LEU A 113 6.24 0.72 -14.47
N SER A 114 7.11 0.02 -15.21
CA SER A 114 7.61 0.42 -16.54
C SER A 114 6.52 0.79 -17.53
N ARG A 115 5.38 0.08 -17.50
CA ARG A 115 4.22 0.32 -18.39
C ARG A 115 3.43 1.61 -18.13
N TYR A 116 3.66 2.29 -17.02
CA TYR A 116 2.96 3.53 -16.68
C TYR A 116 3.87 4.71 -17.02
N GLU A 117 3.76 5.24 -18.24
CA GLU A 117 4.65 6.30 -18.75
C GLU A 117 4.53 7.60 -17.95
N ASP A 118 3.30 8.02 -17.60
CA ASP A 118 3.03 9.25 -16.84
C ASP A 118 3.18 9.09 -15.31
N ARG A 119 3.91 8.07 -14.84
CA ARG A 119 4.08 7.83 -13.40
C ARG A 119 5.02 8.85 -12.76
N ILE A 120 4.66 9.31 -11.58
CA ILE A 120 5.57 10.04 -10.70
C ILE A 120 6.20 9.02 -9.76
N THR A 121 7.52 8.90 -9.80
CA THR A 121 8.28 8.03 -8.89
C THR A 121 8.98 8.87 -7.84
N TYR A 122 8.97 8.37 -6.61
CA TYR A 122 9.70 8.95 -5.50
C TYR A 122 10.52 7.83 -4.86
N GLU A 123 11.83 7.88 -5.07
CA GLU A 123 12.76 6.96 -4.46
C GLU A 123 12.97 7.36 -2.99
N LEU A 124 12.83 6.39 -2.09
CA LEU A 124 13.07 6.60 -0.68
C LEU A 124 14.45 6.11 -0.32
N ASP A 125 15.26 7.01 0.21
CA ASP A 125 16.53 6.63 0.81
C ASP A 125 16.31 5.71 2.01
N LYS A 126 17.23 4.77 2.20
CA LYS A 126 17.32 4.03 3.44
C LYS A 126 17.53 5.01 4.60
N LEU A 127 16.96 4.68 5.75
CA LEU A 127 17.27 5.40 6.97
C LEU A 127 18.76 5.22 7.30
N ASN A 128 19.43 6.29 7.69
CA ASN A 128 20.78 6.18 8.24
C ASN A 128 20.73 5.46 9.61
N ASP A 129 21.88 5.05 10.13
CA ASP A 129 21.95 4.28 11.38
C ASP A 129 21.30 4.99 12.57
N LYS A 130 21.44 6.32 12.63
CA LYS A 130 20.87 7.14 13.70
C LYS A 130 19.34 7.15 13.63
N ASP A 131 18.77 7.42 12.46
CA ASP A 131 17.32 7.46 12.26
C ASP A 131 16.70 6.07 12.39
N SER A 132 17.42 5.03 11.95
CA SER A 132 17.05 3.63 12.14
C SER A 132 16.99 3.26 13.62
N LEU A 133 18.00 3.67 14.39
CA LEU A 133 18.06 3.44 15.84
C LEU A 133 16.93 4.20 16.56
N GLU A 134 16.68 5.45 16.19
CA GLU A 134 15.61 6.25 16.77
C GLU A 134 14.24 5.63 16.48
N LEU A 135 14.00 5.22 15.23
CA LEU A 135 12.76 4.55 14.84
C LEU A 135 12.57 3.22 15.59
N LEU A 136 13.62 2.40 15.67
CA LEU A 136 13.56 1.12 16.38
C LEU A 136 13.28 1.31 17.88
N SER A 137 13.97 2.28 18.50
CA SER A 137 13.77 2.68 19.90
C SER A 137 12.33 3.09 20.15
N PHE A 138 11.79 3.96 19.29
CA PHE A 138 10.41 4.40 19.39
C PHE A 138 9.42 3.24 19.23
N LYS A 139 9.64 2.36 18.26
CA LYS A 139 8.72 1.24 17.98
C LYS A 139 8.71 0.20 19.10
N ALA A 140 9.89 -0.18 19.59
CA ALA A 140 10.07 -1.20 20.61
C ALA A 140 9.76 -0.69 22.03
N LEU A 141 10.23 0.51 22.39
CA LEU A 141 10.21 1.05 23.75
C LEU A 141 9.21 2.20 23.95
N LYS A 142 8.57 2.67 22.88
CA LYS A 142 7.65 3.85 22.89
C LYS A 142 8.33 5.15 23.34
N THR A 143 9.66 5.21 23.28
CA THR A 143 10.45 6.37 23.66
C THR A 143 11.76 6.41 22.88
N ASN A 144 12.27 7.62 22.63
CA ASN A 144 13.59 7.85 22.02
C ASN A 144 14.67 8.03 23.09
N LYS A 145 14.28 8.09 24.37
CA LYS A 145 15.19 8.09 25.51
C LYS A 145 15.48 6.66 25.92
N VAL A 146 16.54 6.10 25.36
CA VAL A 146 16.97 4.72 25.61
C VAL A 146 18.09 4.70 26.64
N ASP A 147 17.98 3.79 27.62
CA ASP A 147 19.06 3.52 28.56
C ASP A 147 20.26 2.91 27.82
N ARG A 148 21.48 3.30 28.21
CA ARG A 148 22.72 2.84 27.55
C ARG A 148 22.83 1.32 27.47
N SER A 149 22.28 0.59 28.44
CA SER A 149 22.26 -0.87 28.47
C SER A 149 21.55 -1.52 27.27
N TYR A 150 20.62 -0.81 26.61
CA TYR A 150 19.92 -1.32 25.43
C TYR A 150 20.55 -0.86 24.11
N LEU A 151 21.44 0.12 24.12
CA LEU A 151 22.00 0.70 22.89
C LEU A 151 22.78 -0.33 22.07
N ASP A 152 23.57 -1.18 22.74
CA ASP A 152 24.38 -2.20 22.06
C ASP A 152 23.50 -3.24 21.34
N ILE A 153 22.39 -3.65 21.97
CA ILE A 153 21.44 -4.60 21.40
C ILE A 153 20.69 -3.96 20.23
N LEU A 154 20.18 -2.73 20.39
CA LEU A 154 19.45 -2.03 19.34
C LEU A 154 20.33 -1.73 18.13
N SER A 155 21.59 -1.32 18.35
CA SER A 155 22.58 -1.11 17.28
C SER A 155 22.88 -2.41 16.53
N SER A 156 22.98 -3.54 17.23
CA SER A 156 23.15 -4.85 16.61
C SER A 156 21.95 -5.22 15.73
N VAL A 157 20.73 -4.94 16.19
CA VAL A 157 19.50 -5.18 15.40
C VAL A 157 19.44 -4.29 14.16
N VAL A 158 19.78 -3.00 14.27
CA VAL A 158 19.87 -2.09 13.12
C VAL A 158 20.88 -2.62 12.10
N THR A 159 22.07 -3.02 12.57
CA THR A 159 23.12 -3.58 11.70
C THR A 159 22.65 -4.86 11.00
N TYR A 160 21.95 -5.74 11.70
CA TYR A 160 21.40 -6.97 11.13
C TYR A 160 20.34 -6.73 10.04
N ALA A 161 19.53 -5.67 10.20
CA ALA A 161 18.39 -5.38 9.33
C ALA A 161 18.72 -4.43 8.15
N SER A 162 19.96 -3.95 8.04
CA SER A 162 20.42 -2.97 7.03
C SER A 162 20.71 -3.59 5.67
#